data_AF-A0A1H7SKE7-F1
#
_entry.id   AF-A0A1H7SKE7-F1
#
_cell.length_a   1.000
_cell.length_b   1.000
_cell.length_c   1.000
_cell.angle_alpha   90.00
_cell.angle_beta   90.00
_cell.angle_gamma   90.00
#
_symmetry.space_group_name_H-M   'P 1'
#
loop_
_entity.id
_entity.type
_entity.pdbx_description
1 polymer ?
#
loop_
_entity_poly.entity_id
_entity_poly.type
_entity_poly.pdbx_seq_one_letter_code
_entity_poly.pdbx_strand_id
1 'polypeptide(L)' 'ATQSMSRKGNCFDNAVIENFFGHLKEELFHHVRYLNSDALATALADYIHWYNTERISTKLKGLSPVQYRTQALAA' A
#
# COMPACT_ATOMS: atom_id res chain seq x y z
N ALA A 1 -9.97 19.18 6.58
CA ALA A 1 -8.77 18.69 5.85
C ALA A 1 -8.98 18.92 4.37
N THR A 2 -8.01 19.51 3.66
CA THR A 2 -8.08 19.69 2.20
C THR A 2 -7.70 18.37 1.53
N GLN A 3 -8.54 17.87 0.63
CA GLN A 3 -8.22 16.66 -0.14
C GLN A 3 -7.06 16.94 -1.10
N SER A 4 -6.06 16.05 -1.11
CA SER A 4 -4.99 16.11 -2.11
C SER A 4 -5.56 15.63 -3.43
N MET A 5 -5.79 16.56 -4.35
CA MET A 5 -6.27 16.26 -5.69
C MET A 5 -5.15 16.53 -6.68
N SER A 6 -4.89 15.56 -7.54
CA SER A 6 -4.07 15.73 -8.74
C SER A 6 -4.49 16.97 -9.54
N ARG A 7 -3.52 17.68 -10.13
CA ARG A 7 -3.82 18.73 -11.11
C ARG A 7 -4.61 18.12 -12.27
N LYS A 8 -5.54 18.90 -12.84
CA LYS A 8 -6.33 18.46 -14.00
C LYS A 8 -5.40 17.95 -15.11
N GLY A 9 -5.56 16.69 -15.50
CA GLY A 9 -4.73 16.03 -16.53
C GLY A 9 -3.44 15.35 -16.04
N ASN A 10 -3.15 15.33 -14.73
CA ASN A 10 -1.97 14.65 -14.17
C ASN A 10 -2.36 13.66 -13.07
N CYS A 11 -2.65 12.41 -13.43
CA CYS A 11 -3.01 11.36 -12.47
C CYS A 11 -1.82 10.77 -11.70
N PHE A 12 -0.57 11.06 -12.10
CA PHE A 12 0.61 10.37 -11.53
C PHE A 12 0.84 10.65 -10.05
N ASP A 13 0.43 11.82 -9.57
CA ASP A 13 0.53 12.21 -8.15
C ASP A 13 -0.30 11.27 -7.26
N ASN A 14 -1.53 10.95 -7.67
CA ASN A 14 -2.44 10.12 -6.90
C ASN A 14 -2.40 8.62 -7.28
N ALA A 15 -1.91 8.29 -8.48
CA ALA A 15 -1.91 6.92 -9.01
C ALA A 15 -1.22 5.90 -8.07
N VAL A 16 -0.14 6.30 -7.40
CA VAL A 16 0.60 5.40 -6.49
C VAL A 16 -0.25 5.05 -5.27
N ILE A 17 -0.87 6.04 -4.63
CA ILE A 17 -1.69 5.81 -3.44
C ILE A 17 -3.03 5.15 -3.80
N GLU A 18 -3.60 5.46 -4.98
CA GLU A 18 -4.78 4.76 -5.50
C GLU A 18 -4.51 3.27 -5.72
N ASN A 19 -3.34 2.93 -6.27
CA ASN A 19 -2.94 1.53 -6.43
C ASN A 19 -2.80 0.82 -5.08
N PHE A 20 -2.20 1.48 -4.08
CA PHE A 20 -2.14 0.93 -2.71
C PHE A 20 -3.54 0.67 -2.14
N PHE A 21 -4.47 1.62 -2.27
CA PHE A 21 -5.83 1.44 -1.78
C PHE A 21 -6.61 0.35 -2.53
N GLY A 22 -6.32 0.14 -3.82
CA GLY A 22 -6.88 -0.98 -4.58
C GLY A 22 -6.45 -2.33 -4.00
N HIS A 23 -5.14 -2.48 -3.74
CA HIS A 23 -4.58 -3.67 -3.09
C HIS A 23 -5.13 -3.88 -1.68
N LEU A 24 -5.14 -2.84 -0.85
CA LEU A 24 -5.66 -2.90 0.52
C LEU A 24 -7.11 -3.41 0.55
N LYS A 25 -7.98 -2.90 -0.32
CA LYS A 25 -9.39 -3.31 -0.35
C LYS A 25 -9.55 -4.77 -0.76
N GLU A 26 -8.82 -5.21 -1.78
CA GLU A 26 -8.91 -6.58 -2.25
C GLU A 26 -8.32 -7.56 -1.23
N GLU A 27 -7.09 -7.33 -0.78
CA GLU A 27 -6.35 -8.27 0.04
C GLU A 27 -6.80 -8.26 1.52
N LEU A 28 -7.28 -7.13 2.05
CA LEU A 28 -7.67 -7.00 3.47
C LEU A 28 -9.19 -6.97 3.70
N PHE A 29 -9.98 -6.34 2.81
CA PHE A 29 -11.40 -6.08 3.08
C PHE A 29 -12.39 -7.00 2.36
N HIS A 30 -12.11 -7.41 1.12
CA HIS A 30 -13.10 -8.17 0.34
C HIS A 30 -13.35 -9.58 0.85
N HIS A 31 -12.42 -10.17 1.59
CA HIS A 31 -12.48 -11.56 2.04
C HIS A 31 -12.61 -11.73 3.56
N VAL A 32 -12.63 -10.64 4.33
CA VAL A 32 -12.61 -10.69 5.80
C VAL A 32 -13.68 -9.76 6.37
N ARG A 33 -14.44 -10.24 7.37
CA ARG A 33 -15.32 -9.37 8.17
C ARG A 33 -14.72 -9.15 9.55
N TYR A 34 -14.55 -7.89 9.90
CA TYR A 34 -14.06 -7.48 11.21
C TYR A 34 -15.24 -7.26 12.16
N LEU A 35 -15.12 -7.82 13.37
CA LEU A 35 -16.16 -7.75 14.41
C LEU A 35 -16.23 -6.38 15.07
N ASN A 36 -15.10 -5.66 15.11
CA ASN A 36 -14.99 -4.34 15.72
C ASN A 36 -13.84 -3.54 15.08
N SER A 37 -13.79 -2.25 15.40
CA SER A 37 -12.81 -1.30 14.84
C SER A 37 -11.37 -1.58 15.30
N ASP A 38 -11.19 -2.14 16.49
CA ASP A 38 -9.86 -2.47 17.04
C ASP A 38 -9.21 -3.64 16.29
N ALA A 39 -9.99 -4.68 16.01
CA ALA A 39 -9.56 -5.81 15.17
C ALA A 39 -9.19 -5.34 13.76
N LEU A 40 -9.97 -4.41 13.19
CA LEU A 40 -9.65 -3.81 11.90
C LEU A 40 -8.36 -2.98 11.97
N ALA A 41 -8.18 -2.15 13.01
CA ALA A 41 -6.98 -1.33 13.18
C ALA A 41 -5.72 -2.19 13.31
N THR A 42 -5.80 -3.28 14.06
CA THR A 42 -4.70 -4.25 14.19
C THR A 42 -4.36 -4.90 12.86
N ALA A 43 -5.37 -5.41 12.13
CA ALA A 43 -5.14 -6.03 10.83
C ALA A 43 -4.61 -5.03 9.78
N LEU A 44 -5.06 -3.77 9.83
CA LEU A 44 -4.56 -2.71 8.98
C LEU A 44 -3.08 -2.40 9.26
N ALA A 45 -2.69 -2.32 10.53
CA ALA A 45 -1.31 -2.07 10.93
C ALA A 45 -0.38 -3.21 10.46
N ASP A 46 -0.81 -4.46 10.64
CA ASP A 46 -0.09 -5.65 10.18
C ASP A 46 0.05 -5.67 8.65
N TYR A 47 -1.06 -5.43 7.93
CA TYR A 47 -1.05 -5.35 6.47
C TYR A 47 -0.11 -4.25 5.95
N ILE A 48 -0.11 -3.07 6.58
CA ILE A 48 0.80 -1.97 6.19
C ILE A 48 2.26 -2.37 6.42
N HIS A 49 2.56 -3.05 7.53
CA HIS A 49 3.90 -3.57 7.78
C HIS A 49 4.31 -4.53 6.66
N TRP A 50 3.55 -5.62 6.49
CA TRP A 50 3.78 -6.64 5.48
C TRP A 50 3.93 -6.05 4.07
N TYR A 51 3.03 -5.14 3.67
CA TYR A 51 3.05 -4.52 2.35
C TYR A 51 4.38 -3.81 2.07
N ASN A 52 4.94 -3.13 3.08
CA ASN A 52 6.15 -2.34 2.93
C ASN A 52 7.44 -3.16 3.08
N THR A 53 7.46 -4.15 3.98
CA THR A 53 8.70 -4.84 4.38
C THR A 53 8.85 -6.22 3.74
N GLU A 54 7.75 -6.92 3.47
CA GLU A 54 7.76 -8.36 3.15
C GLU A 54 7.12 -8.70 1.80
N ARG A 55 6.22 -7.86 1.30
CA ARG A 55 5.47 -8.13 0.06
C ARG A 55 6.38 -8.39 -1.15
N ILE A 56 6.21 -9.56 -1.75
CA ILE A 56 6.92 -9.95 -2.96
C ILE A 56 6.27 -9.25 -4.16
N SER A 57 7.03 -8.40 -4.85
CA SER A 57 6.57 -7.77 -6.10
C SER A 57 7.39 -8.27 -7.29
N THR A 58 6.72 -8.94 -8.25
CA THR A 58 7.37 -9.39 -9.49
C THR A 58 7.94 -8.21 -10.30
N LYS A 59 7.25 -7.06 -10.29
CA LYS A 59 7.73 -5.81 -10.90
C LYS A 59 9.03 -5.31 -10.27
N LEU A 60 9.23 -5.54 -8.97
CA LEU A 60 10.44 -5.18 -8.23
C LEU A 60 11.42 -6.35 -8.10
N LYS A 61 11.35 -7.35 -9.00
CA LYS A 61 12.22 -8.54 -8.99
C LYS A 61 12.17 -9.33 -7.68
N GLY A 62 10.99 -9.36 -7.04
CA GLY A 62 10.74 -10.06 -5.78
C GLY A 62 11.05 -9.24 -4.52
N LEU A 63 11.52 -8.00 -4.67
CA LEU A 63 11.80 -7.12 -3.53
C LEU A 63 10.53 -6.47 -2.98
N SER A 64 10.53 -6.24 -1.68
CA SER A 64 9.53 -5.37 -1.04
C SER A 64 9.78 -3.89 -1.35
N PRO A 65 8.78 -3.01 -1.19
CA PRO A 65 8.94 -1.58 -1.43
C PRO A 65 10.12 -0.97 -0.67
N VAL A 66 10.32 -1.33 0.59
CA VAL A 66 11.45 -0.85 1.41
C VAL A 66 12.78 -1.39 0.86
N GLN A 67 12.87 -2.68 0.54
CA GLN A 67 14.09 -3.27 -0.02
C GLN A 67 14.49 -2.61 -1.34
N TYR A 68 13.52 -2.41 -2.24
CA TYR A 68 13.74 -1.74 -3.52
C TYR A 68 14.24 -0.31 -3.34
N ARG A 69 13.65 0.44 -2.39
CA ARG A 69 14.09 1.80 -2.07
C ARG A 69 15.51 1.83 -1.51
N THR A 70 15.84 0.92 -0.59
CA THR A 70 17.19 0.84 0.00
C THR A 70 18.24 0.50 -1.05
N GLN A 71 17.95 -0.41 -1.97
CA GLN A 71 18.86 -0.73 -3.07
C GLN A 71 19.09 0.47 -4.00
N ALA A 72 18.03 1.22 -4.33
CA ALA A 72 18.14 2.40 -5.18
C ALA A 72 18.93 3.55 -4.52
N LEU A 73 18.96 3.62 -3.18
CA LEU A 73 19.74 4.63 -2.44
C LEU A 73 21.21 4.24 -2.27
N ALA A 74 21.53 2.95 -2.37
CA ALA A 74 22.89 2.43 -2.26
C ALA A 74 23.63 2.38 -3.62
N ALA A 75 22.92 2.63 -4.73
CA ALA A 75 23.44 2.70 -6.09
C ALA A 75 23.77 4.15 -6.49
#